data_AF-A0A5N5ZA00-F1
#
_entry.id   AF-A0A5N5ZA00-F1
#
_cell.length_a   1.000
_cell.length_b   1.000
_cell.length_c   1.000
_cell.angle_alpha   90.00
_cell.angle_beta   90.00
_cell.angle_gamma   90.00
#
_symmetry.space_group_name_H-M   'P 1'
#
loop_
_entity.id
_entity.type
_entity.pdbx_description
1 polymer ?
#
loop_
_entity_poly.entity_id
_entity_poly.type
_entity_poly.pdbx_seq_one_letter_code
_entity_poly.pdbx_strand_id
1 'polypeptide(L)'
;MPNEQAYMSHFRVDWYYSENIMNMPTKKFKICITMAGAVSAGAYTAGVIDYLLESLQLWEEAKAQNKKLGKEHPQYNHSVPMHDVELEVLSGASAGGITGTLAVLSLLNNKHQFVNKDNPKGENNIFYQSWVKMADTEAETSLMKMLHTDDIKSDTYPESLLNVAPIEAIADNALKTNHEVAFPNYVSKSLDLVLTTTNLRGLNFHIDFKDSETVITNHGGFFRYKIANDTYKPGIPENDSSLFYVLDLQNETHVNYLKDATLSTSAFPIGLKSREIKIAHEYVARYPKYLFDRSEGIRVDLQKEDTYTFNSVDGGLINNEPFGICMKVLIEKNETIRDDDNYAIIMVDPFPNQDHGADAFDTKRDIISIAKGMFKALRNQVMFNQDGILEALSLSNRTKFLVEPKRKQPSGNQWIRSKKDLASAPLSGFGGFLDESFREHDFHLGRKNCQSFLRYYFSIENKNIKKRFGSDVTEEALQRFSFSAKEDESKTPTYFPIIPDMRALDIINKEFDTKNYGEDAYLAYPTYPKFNMESFDKTYKKPIQKRIRTIVKSLTKSKFYTFAFRLLGQRKTYRLVRKTIEKSLDENELL
;
A
#
# COMPACT_ATOMS: atom_id res chain seq x y z
N MET A 1 74.83 43.44 -0.05
CA MET A 1 74.38 42.30 -0.87
C MET A 1 73.77 41.29 0.06
N PRO A 2 72.62 40.71 -0.30
CA PRO A 2 71.32 41.38 -0.48
C PRO A 2 70.26 40.59 0.34
N ASN A 3 68.99 40.89 0.50
CA ASN A 3 68.05 41.92 0.03
C ASN A 3 66.75 41.65 0.84
N GLU A 4 66.09 42.68 1.38
CA GLU A 4 64.84 43.27 0.84
C GLU A 4 63.62 42.34 0.98
N GLN A 5 62.42 42.75 1.38
CA GLN A 5 61.74 44.04 1.60
C GLN A 5 60.44 43.63 2.36
N ALA A 6 59.99 44.33 3.42
CA ALA A 6 59.12 45.51 3.37
C ALA A 6 57.73 45.20 2.74
N TYR A 7 56.56 45.58 3.25
CA TYR A 7 56.12 46.84 3.85
C TYR A 7 54.79 46.64 4.60
N MET A 8 54.51 47.56 5.53
CA MET A 8 53.22 47.80 6.16
C MET A 8 52.14 48.31 5.21
N SER A 9 50.89 48.19 5.70
CA SER A 9 49.71 49.05 5.49
C SER A 9 48.83 48.79 4.26
N HIS A 10 47.57 48.42 4.49
CA HIS A 10 46.43 49.35 4.47
C HIS A 10 45.14 48.58 4.82
N PHE A 11 44.39 49.11 5.79
CA PHE A 11 42.99 48.75 6.02
C PHE A 11 42.18 49.04 4.75
N ARG A 12 41.52 48.01 4.20
CA ARG A 12 40.32 48.17 3.37
C ARG A 12 39.23 47.27 3.92
N VAL A 13 38.19 47.90 4.45
CA VAL A 13 36.91 47.28 4.74
C VAL A 13 36.14 47.29 3.42
N ASP A 14 36.27 46.21 2.64
CA ASP A 14 35.48 46.04 1.42
C ASP A 14 34.14 45.39 1.78
N TRP A 15 33.10 46.21 1.76
CA TRP A 15 31.71 45.82 1.75
C TRP A 15 31.41 45.05 0.45
N TYR A 16 31.27 43.73 0.53
CA TYR A 16 30.60 42.93 -0.51
C TYR A 16 29.36 42.25 0.09
N TYR A 17 28.28 43.02 0.17
CA TYR A 17 26.92 42.50 0.15
C TYR A 17 26.48 42.45 -1.32
N SER A 18 26.58 41.29 -1.96
CA SER A 18 25.62 40.81 -2.97
C SER A 18 26.08 39.48 -3.57
N GLU A 19 25.13 38.57 -3.72
CA GLU A 19 25.19 37.39 -4.61
C GLU A 19 26.10 36.24 -4.19
N ASN A 20 25.75 35.62 -3.05
CA ASN A 20 25.84 34.17 -2.91
C ASN A 20 24.81 33.73 -1.86
N ILE A 21 23.52 33.84 -2.20
CA ILE A 21 22.54 32.93 -1.61
C ILE A 21 22.92 31.58 -2.20
N MET A 22 23.78 30.84 -1.49
CA MET A 22 23.88 29.41 -1.71
C MET A 22 22.45 28.89 -1.70
N ASN A 23 22.00 28.35 -2.83
CA ASN A 23 20.80 27.53 -2.93
C ASN A 23 21.06 26.32 -2.02
N MET A 24 20.83 26.47 -0.72
CA MET A 24 20.72 25.31 0.16
C MET A 24 19.59 24.47 -0.44
N PRO A 25 19.81 23.17 -0.68
CA PRO A 25 18.74 22.32 -1.18
C PRO A 25 17.53 22.47 -0.24
N THR A 26 16.37 22.78 -0.81
CA THR A 26 15.12 22.92 -0.04
C THR A 26 14.86 21.62 0.71
N LYS A 27 14.61 21.73 2.02
CA LYS A 27 14.41 20.59 2.91
C LYS A 27 13.08 19.89 2.55
N LYS A 28 13.13 18.84 1.72
CA LYS A 28 11.93 18.09 1.30
C LYS A 28 11.31 17.31 2.47
N PHE A 29 10.01 17.40 2.63
CA PHE A 29 9.25 16.66 3.64
C PHE A 29 9.02 15.22 3.21
N LYS A 30 9.53 14.27 4.00
CA LYS A 30 9.57 12.85 3.62
C LYS A 30 8.26 12.15 3.96
N ILE A 31 7.71 11.41 3.01
CA ILE A 31 6.46 10.67 3.19
C ILE A 31 6.72 9.19 2.98
N CYS A 32 6.30 8.41 3.96
CA CYS A 32 6.24 6.97 3.91
C CYS A 32 4.79 6.52 3.87
N ILE A 33 4.47 5.59 2.98
CA ILE A 33 3.13 5.03 2.87
C ILE A 33 3.22 3.54 3.15
N THR A 34 2.45 3.08 4.13
CA THR A 34 2.31 1.66 4.49
C THR A 34 0.88 1.22 4.24
N MET A 35 0.71 0.12 3.52
CA MET A 35 -0.60 -0.34 3.06
C MET A 35 -0.87 -1.74 3.59
N ALA A 36 -1.96 -1.88 4.35
CA ALA A 36 -2.31 -3.15 4.97
C ALA A 36 -2.87 -4.16 3.97
N GLY A 37 -2.76 -5.44 4.29
CA GLY A 37 -3.36 -6.52 3.53
C GLY A 37 -4.87 -6.62 3.75
N ALA A 38 -5.63 -6.74 2.66
CA ALA A 38 -7.09 -6.68 2.69
C ALA A 38 -7.81 -7.48 1.58
N VAL A 39 -7.11 -8.43 0.94
CA VAL A 39 -7.66 -9.26 -0.16
C VAL A 39 -8.35 -8.38 -1.23
N SER A 40 -9.65 -8.52 -1.48
CA SER A 40 -10.36 -7.76 -2.53
C SER A 40 -10.73 -6.34 -2.11
N ALA A 41 -10.68 -6.01 -0.81
CA ALA A 41 -10.78 -4.64 -0.33
C ALA A 41 -9.52 -3.81 -0.65
N GLY A 42 -8.52 -4.38 -1.35
CA GLY A 42 -7.46 -3.62 -2.01
C GLY A 42 -7.99 -2.53 -2.94
N ALA A 43 -9.21 -2.66 -3.47
CA ALA A 43 -9.89 -1.60 -4.21
C ALA A 43 -10.03 -0.30 -3.40
N TYR A 44 -10.30 -0.37 -2.09
CA TYR A 44 -10.32 0.80 -1.22
C TYR A 44 -8.94 1.47 -1.15
N THR A 45 -7.90 0.68 -0.85
CA THR A 45 -6.52 1.19 -0.79
C THR A 45 -6.12 1.82 -2.12
N ALA A 46 -6.48 1.20 -3.24
CA ALA A 46 -6.21 1.68 -4.58
C ALA A 46 -6.88 3.04 -4.85
N GLY A 47 -8.13 3.22 -4.41
CA GLY A 47 -8.81 4.52 -4.48
C GLY A 47 -8.18 5.59 -3.59
N VAL A 48 -7.69 5.23 -2.40
CA VAL A 48 -6.94 6.17 -1.55
C VAL A 48 -5.68 6.65 -2.27
N ILE A 49 -4.90 5.73 -2.81
CA ILE A 49 -3.64 6.05 -3.49
C ILE A 49 -3.89 6.83 -4.79
N ASP A 50 -4.89 6.44 -5.59
CA ASP A 50 -5.27 7.16 -6.81
C ASP A 50 -5.54 8.65 -6.53
N TYR A 51 -6.35 8.96 -5.51
CA TYR A 51 -6.65 10.34 -5.15
C TYR A 51 -5.44 11.10 -4.57
N LEU A 52 -4.61 10.41 -3.78
CA LEU A 52 -3.40 10.99 -3.20
C LEU A 52 -2.42 11.42 -4.29
N LEU A 53 -2.18 10.54 -5.27
CA LEU A 53 -1.27 10.80 -6.39
C LEU A 53 -1.82 11.89 -7.31
N GLU A 54 -3.13 11.89 -7.58
CA GLU A 54 -3.79 12.98 -8.31
C GLU A 54 -3.60 14.33 -7.61
N SER A 55 -3.81 14.38 -6.30
CA SER A 55 -3.62 15.61 -5.52
C SER A 55 -2.18 16.11 -5.52
N LEU A 56 -1.19 15.20 -5.45
CA LEU A 56 0.22 15.55 -5.59
C LEU A 56 0.53 16.12 -6.98
N GLN A 57 0.02 15.50 -8.04
CA GLN A 57 0.21 15.98 -9.41
C GLN A 57 -0.38 17.38 -9.62
N LEU A 58 -1.63 17.61 -9.21
CA LEU A 58 -2.28 18.92 -9.32
C LEU A 58 -1.51 20.01 -8.57
N TRP A 59 -0.98 19.70 -7.39
CA TRP A 59 -0.18 20.64 -6.62
C TRP A 59 1.17 20.94 -7.30
N GLU A 60 1.83 19.94 -7.86
CA GLU A 60 3.10 20.12 -8.56
C GLU A 60 2.95 20.90 -9.86
N GLU A 61 1.86 20.69 -10.60
CA GLU A 61 1.49 21.50 -11.75
C GLU A 61 1.26 22.97 -11.36
N ALA A 62 0.57 23.23 -10.25
CA ALA A 62 0.38 24.59 -9.73
C ALA A 62 1.72 25.23 -9.31
N LYS A 63 2.63 24.48 -8.65
CA LYS A 63 3.98 24.95 -8.32
C LYS A 63 4.80 25.23 -9.58
N ALA A 64 4.72 24.38 -10.60
CA ALA A 64 5.44 24.56 -11.86
C ALA A 64 4.98 25.82 -12.59
N GLN A 65 3.66 26.10 -12.60
CA GLN A 65 3.12 27.33 -13.17
C GLN A 65 3.64 28.57 -12.43
N ASN A 66 3.64 28.57 -11.10
CA ASN A 66 4.20 29.66 -10.29
C ASN A 66 5.70 29.87 -10.55
N LYS A 67 6.48 28.79 -10.65
CA LYS A 67 7.91 28.85 -10.99
C LYS A 67 8.14 29.47 -12.37
N LYS A 68 7.31 29.16 -13.36
CA LYS A 68 7.38 29.71 -14.72
C LYS A 68 7.05 31.19 -14.78
N LEU A 69 6.07 31.65 -14.00
CA LEU A 69 5.66 33.06 -13.97
C LEU A 69 6.68 33.93 -13.22
N GLY A 70 7.24 33.42 -12.11
CA GLY A 70 8.08 34.20 -11.20
C GLY A 70 7.25 35.04 -10.22
N LYS A 71 7.79 35.29 -9.02
CA LYS A 71 7.04 35.89 -7.89
C LYS A 71 6.49 37.29 -8.17
N GLU A 72 7.17 38.08 -8.99
CA GLU A 72 6.77 39.45 -9.34
C GLU A 72 5.68 39.52 -10.42
N HIS A 73 5.32 38.39 -11.02
CA HIS A 73 4.35 38.38 -12.11
C HIS A 73 2.92 38.59 -11.55
N PRO A 74 2.07 39.45 -12.15
CA PRO A 74 0.72 39.73 -11.65
C PRO A 74 -0.21 38.51 -11.54
N GLN A 75 0.10 37.43 -12.26
CA GLN A 75 -0.66 36.17 -12.25
C GLN A 75 -0.03 35.10 -11.33
N TYR A 76 1.04 35.42 -10.59
CA TYR A 76 1.61 34.50 -9.62
C TYR A 76 0.57 34.23 -8.52
N ASN A 77 0.25 32.95 -8.29
CA ASN A 77 -0.76 32.59 -7.30
C ASN A 77 -0.10 32.43 -5.92
N HIS A 78 -0.18 33.48 -5.10
CA HIS A 78 0.38 33.48 -3.74
C HIS A 78 -0.27 32.43 -2.81
N SER A 79 -1.46 31.92 -3.12
CA SER A 79 -2.09 30.88 -2.31
C SER A 79 -1.48 29.49 -2.49
N VAL A 80 -0.69 29.25 -3.54
CA VAL A 80 -0.06 27.94 -3.79
C VAL A 80 1.15 27.77 -2.87
N PRO A 81 1.15 26.78 -1.95
CA PRO A 81 2.30 26.53 -1.08
C PRO A 81 3.47 26.00 -1.91
N MET A 82 4.66 26.52 -1.64
CA MET A 82 5.88 26.20 -2.41
C MET A 82 6.83 25.24 -1.70
N HIS A 83 6.45 24.69 -0.54
CA HIS A 83 7.22 23.63 0.12
C HIS A 83 7.18 22.35 -0.71
N ASP A 84 8.19 21.51 -0.51
CA ASP A 84 8.35 20.27 -1.26
C ASP A 84 8.12 19.06 -0.35
N VAL A 85 7.43 18.05 -0.89
CA VAL A 85 7.26 16.74 -0.27
C VAL A 85 7.93 15.69 -1.16
N GLU A 86 8.27 14.55 -0.59
CA GLU A 86 8.88 13.45 -1.33
C GLU A 86 8.40 12.10 -0.80
N LEU A 87 7.82 11.29 -1.68
CA LEU A 87 7.54 9.88 -1.42
C LEU A 87 8.88 9.14 -1.36
N GLU A 88 9.19 8.60 -0.18
CA GLU A 88 10.51 8.02 0.13
C GLU A 88 10.47 6.49 0.25
N VAL A 89 9.37 5.96 0.80
CA VAL A 89 9.16 4.52 1.00
C VAL A 89 7.69 4.18 0.80
N LEU A 90 7.43 3.11 0.04
CA LEU A 90 6.15 2.43 -0.03
C LEU A 90 6.34 1.03 0.56
N SER A 91 5.51 0.65 1.53
CA SER A 91 5.47 -0.72 2.05
C SER A 91 4.07 -1.31 1.95
N GLY A 92 3.97 -2.61 1.72
CA GLY A 92 2.67 -3.25 1.66
C GLY A 92 2.70 -4.77 1.86
N ALA A 93 1.58 -5.29 2.33
CA ALA A 93 1.30 -6.71 2.48
C ALA A 93 0.07 -7.09 1.66
N SER A 94 0.04 -8.27 1.05
CA SER A 94 -1.15 -8.76 0.31
C SER A 94 -1.65 -7.73 -0.71
N ALA A 95 -2.94 -7.39 -0.63
CA ALA A 95 -3.57 -6.31 -1.39
C ALA A 95 -2.84 -4.96 -1.30
N GLY A 96 -2.36 -4.57 -0.13
CA GLY A 96 -1.56 -3.37 0.05
C GLY A 96 -0.21 -3.44 -0.67
N GLY A 97 0.41 -4.62 -0.72
CA GLY A 97 1.61 -4.88 -1.49
C GLY A 97 1.38 -4.77 -3.00
N ILE A 98 0.28 -5.35 -3.51
CA ILE A 98 -0.14 -5.15 -4.90
C ILE A 98 -0.32 -3.66 -5.20
N THR A 99 -1.07 -2.92 -4.38
CA THR A 99 -1.29 -1.49 -4.59
C THR A 99 0.03 -0.70 -4.51
N GLY A 100 0.98 -1.09 -3.66
CA GLY A 100 2.33 -0.51 -3.63
C GLY A 100 3.09 -0.70 -4.94
N THR A 101 3.06 -1.90 -5.52
CA THR A 101 3.62 -2.14 -6.86
C THR A 101 2.93 -1.27 -7.91
N LEU A 102 1.59 -1.25 -7.94
CA LEU A 102 0.83 -0.44 -8.90
C LEU A 102 1.10 1.05 -8.73
N ALA A 103 1.37 1.52 -7.50
CA ALA A 103 1.75 2.90 -7.23
C ALA A 103 3.10 3.27 -7.83
N VAL A 104 4.12 2.41 -7.72
CA VAL A 104 5.40 2.62 -8.41
C VAL A 104 5.21 2.70 -9.92
N LEU A 105 4.41 1.80 -10.50
CA LEU A 105 4.16 1.78 -11.95
C LEU A 105 3.37 3.01 -12.41
N SER A 106 2.38 3.45 -11.63
CA SER A 106 1.60 4.67 -11.87
C SER A 106 2.48 5.92 -11.83
N LEU A 107 3.30 6.07 -10.78
CA LEU A 107 4.20 7.22 -10.59
C LEU A 107 5.23 7.39 -11.71
N LEU A 108 5.70 6.27 -12.28
CA LEU A 108 6.77 6.26 -13.28
C LEU A 108 6.27 6.16 -14.72
N ASN A 109 4.95 6.23 -14.94
CA ASN A 109 4.34 6.14 -16.25
C ASN A 109 3.58 7.43 -16.60
N ASN A 110 4.13 8.20 -17.54
CA ASN A 110 3.53 9.44 -18.04
C ASN A 110 2.16 9.27 -18.73
N LYS A 111 1.77 8.05 -19.11
CA LYS A 111 0.47 7.73 -19.72
C LYS A 111 -0.59 7.35 -18.70
N HIS A 112 -0.25 7.24 -17.42
CA HIS A 112 -1.22 6.96 -16.38
C HIS A 112 -2.22 8.11 -16.26
N GLN A 113 -3.50 7.78 -16.15
CA GLN A 113 -4.58 8.75 -15.96
C GLN A 113 -5.34 8.40 -14.69
N PHE A 114 -5.51 9.36 -13.78
CA PHE A 114 -6.29 9.18 -12.56
C PHE A 114 -7.77 9.04 -12.89
N VAL A 115 -8.52 8.36 -12.02
CA VAL A 115 -9.99 8.42 -12.08
C VAL A 115 -10.40 9.84 -11.69
N ASN A 116 -11.36 10.46 -12.36
CA ASN A 116 -11.96 11.76 -12.02
C ASN A 116 -13.15 12.00 -12.98
N LYS A 117 -13.74 13.19 -12.96
CA LYS A 117 -14.87 13.57 -13.84
C LYS A 117 -14.58 13.37 -15.32
N ASP A 118 -13.32 13.51 -15.75
CA ASP A 118 -12.90 13.41 -17.15
C ASP A 118 -12.51 11.97 -17.53
N ASN A 119 -12.21 11.13 -16.52
CA ASN A 119 -11.93 9.70 -16.70
C ASN A 119 -12.72 8.83 -15.68
N PRO A 120 -14.07 8.85 -15.73
CA PRO A 120 -14.89 8.20 -14.70
C PRO A 120 -14.83 6.67 -14.74
N LYS A 121 -14.41 6.10 -15.88
CA LYS A 121 -14.27 4.65 -16.08
C LYS A 121 -12.85 4.13 -15.82
N GLY A 122 -11.93 5.01 -15.42
CA GLY A 122 -10.54 4.65 -15.16
C GLY A 122 -9.82 4.08 -16.39
N GLU A 123 -10.08 4.62 -17.58
CA GLU A 123 -9.30 4.31 -18.77
C GLU A 123 -7.83 4.66 -18.52
N ASN A 124 -6.91 3.73 -18.84
CA ASN A 124 -5.48 3.85 -18.53
C ASN A 124 -5.15 4.09 -17.03
N ASN A 125 -6.10 3.82 -16.13
CA ASN A 125 -5.86 3.85 -14.70
C ASN A 125 -5.50 2.45 -14.19
N ILE A 126 -4.21 2.21 -13.92
CA ILE A 126 -3.72 0.89 -13.53
C ILE A 126 -4.37 0.36 -12.24
N PHE A 127 -4.76 1.25 -11.31
CA PHE A 127 -5.45 0.88 -10.07
C PHE A 127 -6.87 0.40 -10.35
N TYR A 128 -7.66 1.19 -11.08
CA TYR A 128 -9.05 0.90 -11.40
C TYR A 128 -9.16 -0.34 -12.31
N GLN A 129 -8.27 -0.47 -13.29
CA GLN A 129 -8.24 -1.66 -14.15
C GLN A 129 -7.89 -2.92 -13.36
N SER A 130 -6.91 -2.86 -12.44
CA SER A 130 -6.48 -4.03 -11.67
C SER A 130 -7.45 -4.43 -10.56
N TRP A 131 -8.05 -3.44 -9.88
CA TRP A 131 -8.87 -3.67 -8.69
C TRP A 131 -10.37 -3.57 -8.91
N VAL A 132 -10.84 -2.70 -9.80
CA VAL A 132 -12.28 -2.56 -10.06
C VAL A 132 -12.68 -3.47 -11.21
N LYS A 133 -12.08 -3.32 -12.38
CA LYS A 133 -12.38 -4.19 -13.54
C LYS A 133 -11.86 -5.62 -13.35
N MET A 134 -10.73 -5.79 -12.68
CA MET A 134 -10.11 -7.09 -12.45
C MET A 134 -10.02 -7.90 -13.76
N ALA A 135 -10.49 -9.14 -13.75
CA ALA A 135 -10.56 -10.01 -14.92
C ALA A 135 -11.98 -10.06 -15.50
N ASP A 136 -12.86 -9.11 -15.18
CA ASP A 136 -14.21 -9.07 -15.74
C ASP A 136 -14.15 -8.73 -17.24
N THR A 137 -14.93 -9.44 -18.05
CA THR A 137 -15.16 -9.13 -19.46
C THR A 137 -16.65 -9.14 -19.75
N GLU A 138 -17.07 -8.66 -20.92
CA GLU A 138 -18.48 -8.72 -21.35
C GLU A 138 -19.06 -10.15 -21.32
N ALA A 139 -18.21 -11.16 -21.50
CA ALA A 139 -18.61 -12.56 -21.53
C ALA A 139 -18.65 -13.24 -20.15
N GLU A 140 -17.69 -12.95 -19.27
CA GLU A 140 -17.53 -13.66 -17.99
C GLU A 140 -16.95 -12.74 -16.90
N THR A 141 -17.48 -12.91 -15.69
CA THR A 141 -16.94 -12.28 -14.47
C THR A 141 -15.68 -12.98 -13.99
N SER A 142 -14.91 -12.28 -13.16
CA SER A 142 -13.69 -12.77 -12.49
C SER A 142 -13.99 -14.03 -11.69
N LEU A 143 -15.08 -14.05 -10.90
CA LEU A 143 -15.48 -15.24 -10.15
C LEU A 143 -15.78 -16.43 -11.06
N MET A 144 -16.44 -16.21 -12.21
CA MET A 144 -16.72 -17.30 -13.14
C MET A 144 -15.42 -17.93 -13.65
N LYS A 145 -14.47 -17.10 -14.08
CA LYS A 145 -13.16 -17.55 -14.58
C LYS A 145 -12.37 -18.29 -13.48
N MET A 146 -12.41 -17.80 -12.24
CA MET A 146 -11.78 -18.48 -11.10
C MET A 146 -12.42 -19.83 -10.74
N LEU A 147 -13.64 -20.10 -11.19
CA LEU A 147 -14.35 -21.38 -10.99
C LEU A 147 -14.14 -22.37 -12.14
N HIS A 148 -13.40 -22.00 -13.18
CA HIS A 148 -12.99 -22.93 -14.23
C HIS A 148 -12.12 -24.08 -13.64
N THR A 149 -11.98 -25.17 -14.39
CA THR A 149 -11.39 -26.44 -13.89
C THR A 149 -10.24 -26.96 -14.74
N ASP A 150 -9.80 -26.14 -15.69
CA ASP A 150 -8.72 -26.37 -16.65
C ASP A 150 -7.33 -26.37 -15.99
N ASP A 151 -7.18 -25.69 -14.85
CA ASP A 151 -6.00 -25.70 -14.00
C ASP A 151 -5.80 -27.02 -13.22
N ILE A 152 -6.88 -27.80 -12.98
CA ILE A 152 -6.77 -29.08 -12.25
C ILE A 152 -6.45 -30.22 -13.21
N LYS A 153 -5.21 -30.70 -13.13
CA LYS A 153 -4.75 -31.90 -13.86
C LYS A 153 -5.13 -33.17 -13.08
N SER A 154 -5.29 -34.29 -13.80
CA SER A 154 -5.76 -35.55 -13.20
C SER A 154 -4.69 -36.34 -12.45
N ASP A 155 -3.43 -36.06 -12.73
CA ASP A 155 -2.24 -36.73 -12.21
C ASP A 155 -1.61 -35.99 -11.03
N THR A 156 -1.78 -34.67 -10.96
CA THR A 156 -1.29 -33.83 -9.86
C THR A 156 -2.37 -33.55 -8.81
N TYR A 157 -1.93 -33.16 -7.61
CA TYR A 157 -2.83 -32.61 -6.59
C TYR A 157 -3.13 -31.13 -6.89
N PRO A 158 -4.33 -30.62 -6.58
CA PRO A 158 -4.64 -29.22 -6.81
C PRO A 158 -3.81 -28.32 -5.90
N GLU A 159 -3.25 -27.25 -6.47
CA GLU A 159 -2.41 -26.29 -5.73
C GLU A 159 -3.25 -25.22 -5.00
N SER A 160 -4.51 -25.05 -5.39
CA SER A 160 -5.42 -24.04 -4.84
C SER A 160 -6.91 -24.38 -5.02
N LEU A 161 -7.77 -23.78 -4.20
CA LEU A 161 -9.23 -23.93 -4.34
C LEU A 161 -9.78 -23.23 -5.58
N LEU A 162 -9.23 -22.07 -5.94
CA LEU A 162 -9.67 -21.27 -7.09
C LEU A 162 -8.62 -21.35 -8.21
N ASN A 163 -9.08 -21.28 -9.46
CA ASN A 163 -8.19 -21.10 -10.61
C ASN A 163 -7.59 -19.69 -10.52
N VAL A 164 -6.25 -19.61 -10.52
CA VAL A 164 -5.51 -18.36 -10.36
C VAL A 164 -5.12 -17.70 -11.69
N ALA A 165 -5.34 -18.36 -12.83
CA ALA A 165 -5.02 -17.80 -14.14
C ALA A 165 -5.62 -16.40 -14.38
N PRO A 166 -6.85 -16.08 -13.92
CA PRO A 166 -7.40 -14.73 -14.04
C PRO A 166 -6.59 -13.67 -13.27
N ILE A 167 -6.02 -14.03 -12.11
CA ILE A 167 -5.17 -13.13 -11.32
C ILE A 167 -3.83 -12.92 -12.02
N GLU A 168 -3.26 -13.98 -12.61
CA GLU A 168 -2.03 -13.90 -13.40
C GLU A 168 -2.23 -13.01 -14.63
N ALA A 169 -3.37 -13.11 -15.31
CA ALA A 169 -3.70 -12.24 -16.44
C ALA A 169 -3.83 -10.76 -16.03
N ILE A 170 -4.38 -10.45 -14.85
CA ILE A 170 -4.39 -9.08 -14.33
C ILE A 170 -2.95 -8.59 -14.13
N ALA A 171 -2.09 -9.41 -13.52
CA ALA A 171 -0.69 -9.06 -13.30
C ALA A 171 0.07 -8.86 -14.61
N ASP A 172 -0.11 -9.73 -15.61
CA ASP A 172 0.52 -9.60 -16.93
C ASP A 172 0.03 -8.35 -17.68
N ASN A 173 -1.22 -7.93 -17.46
CA ASN A 173 -1.74 -6.70 -18.05
C ASN A 173 -1.15 -5.43 -17.41
N ALA A 174 -0.95 -5.46 -16.10
CA ALA A 174 -0.47 -4.32 -15.31
C ALA A 174 1.07 -4.18 -15.33
N LEU A 175 1.81 -5.28 -15.17
CA LEU A 175 3.26 -5.30 -15.06
C LEU A 175 3.92 -5.55 -16.43
N LYS A 176 4.07 -4.47 -17.19
CA LYS A 176 4.74 -4.46 -18.50
C LYS A 176 6.03 -3.65 -18.42
N THR A 177 6.92 -3.89 -19.38
CA THR A 177 8.12 -3.05 -19.53
C THR A 177 7.72 -1.59 -19.80
N ASN A 178 8.51 -0.68 -19.25
CA ASN A 178 8.32 0.76 -19.41
C ASN A 178 9.64 1.40 -19.88
N HIS A 179 9.65 1.91 -21.12
CA HIS A 179 10.80 2.58 -21.73
C HIS A 179 10.79 4.11 -21.55
N GLU A 180 9.76 4.65 -20.90
CA GLU A 180 9.57 6.08 -20.65
C GLU A 180 9.55 6.38 -19.14
N VAL A 181 10.42 5.71 -18.37
CA VAL A 181 10.53 5.90 -16.91
C VAL A 181 10.91 7.35 -16.62
N ALA A 182 10.02 8.06 -15.92
CA ALA A 182 10.25 9.42 -15.47
C ALA A 182 9.88 9.55 -13.99
N PHE A 183 10.73 10.20 -13.20
CA PHE A 183 10.47 10.45 -11.79
C PHE A 183 9.88 11.84 -11.60
N PRO A 184 8.64 11.96 -11.07
CA PRO A 184 8.10 13.24 -10.65
C PRO A 184 8.93 13.87 -9.52
N ASN A 185 8.88 15.20 -9.37
CA ASN A 185 9.66 15.93 -8.35
C ASN A 185 9.35 15.52 -6.90
N TYR A 186 8.14 15.00 -6.69
CA TYR A 186 7.63 14.52 -5.41
C TYR A 186 7.92 13.03 -5.15
N VAL A 187 8.72 12.39 -5.99
CA VAL A 187 9.16 11.00 -5.84
C VAL A 187 10.67 10.96 -5.68
N SER A 188 11.15 10.32 -4.62
CA SER A 188 12.59 10.12 -4.40
C SER A 188 13.18 9.29 -5.54
N LYS A 189 14.33 9.72 -6.11
CA LYS A 189 15.12 8.85 -7.00
C LYS A 189 15.61 7.58 -6.31
N SER A 190 15.49 7.50 -4.98
CA SER A 190 15.83 6.33 -4.20
C SER A 190 14.60 5.61 -3.62
N LEU A 191 13.38 5.91 -4.10
CA LEU A 191 12.13 5.33 -3.60
C LEU A 191 12.26 3.81 -3.38
N ASP A 192 11.98 3.37 -2.16
CA ASP A 192 11.97 1.95 -1.81
C ASP A 192 10.54 1.40 -1.86
N LEU A 193 10.34 0.31 -2.59
CA LEU A 193 9.14 -0.53 -2.54
C LEU A 193 9.43 -1.77 -1.70
N VAL A 194 8.70 -1.92 -0.61
CA VAL A 194 8.80 -3.07 0.29
C VAL A 194 7.53 -3.93 0.21
N LEU A 195 7.68 -5.21 -0.14
CA LEU A 195 6.58 -6.17 -0.22
C LEU A 195 6.80 -7.30 0.78
N THR A 196 5.91 -7.47 1.76
CA THR A 196 6.04 -8.56 2.73
C THR A 196 5.73 -9.92 2.10
N THR A 197 6.40 -10.97 2.56
CA THR A 197 6.17 -12.36 2.15
C THR A 197 6.32 -13.28 3.35
N THR A 198 5.59 -14.39 3.34
CA THR A 198 5.82 -15.50 4.26
C THR A 198 6.59 -16.60 3.55
N ASN A 199 7.84 -16.81 3.97
CA ASN A 199 8.73 -17.84 3.47
C ASN A 199 8.48 -19.16 4.20
N LEU A 200 7.84 -20.13 3.52
CA LEU A 200 7.51 -21.44 4.11
C LEU A 200 8.75 -22.31 4.38
N ARG A 201 9.88 -22.08 3.69
CA ARG A 201 11.15 -22.76 3.98
C ARG A 201 11.82 -22.21 5.25
N GLY A 202 11.63 -20.92 5.52
CA GLY A 202 12.27 -20.20 6.63
C GLY A 202 13.74 -19.89 6.38
N LEU A 203 14.23 -18.78 6.95
CA LEU A 203 15.65 -18.44 6.99
C LEU A 203 16.21 -18.82 8.37
N ASN A 204 17.17 -19.73 8.38
CA ASN A 204 17.85 -20.15 9.60
C ASN A 204 18.96 -19.16 9.94
N PHE A 205 19.00 -18.70 11.19
CA PHE A 205 20.06 -17.88 11.74
C PHE A 205 20.73 -18.65 12.86
N HIS A 206 22.03 -18.89 12.71
CA HIS A 206 22.85 -19.37 13.81
C HIS A 206 23.21 -18.20 14.71
N ILE A 207 23.06 -18.37 16.01
CA ILE A 207 23.39 -17.40 17.04
C ILE A 207 24.45 -18.00 17.94
N ASP A 208 25.57 -17.28 18.04
CA ASP A 208 26.70 -17.67 18.86
C ASP A 208 26.43 -17.36 20.33
N PHE A 209 26.62 -18.36 21.18
CA PHE A 209 26.82 -18.21 22.61
C PHE A 209 28.30 -18.51 22.93
N LYS A 210 28.73 -18.14 24.14
CA LYS A 210 30.12 -18.25 24.58
C LYS A 210 30.77 -19.61 24.28
N ASP A 211 30.04 -20.72 24.47
CA ASP A 211 30.54 -22.09 24.32
C ASP A 211 29.61 -22.99 23.47
N SER A 212 28.61 -22.42 22.79
CA SER A 212 27.61 -23.19 22.02
C SER A 212 26.95 -22.34 20.95
N GLU A 213 26.19 -22.96 20.06
CA GLU A 213 25.40 -22.27 19.03
C GLU A 213 23.94 -22.73 19.11
N THR A 214 23.00 -21.84 18.80
CA THR A 214 21.60 -22.22 18.56
C THR A 214 21.17 -21.74 17.19
N VAL A 215 20.16 -22.39 16.61
CA VAL A 215 19.52 -21.94 15.37
C VAL A 215 18.14 -21.41 15.68
N ILE A 216 17.80 -20.24 15.14
CA ILE A 216 16.44 -19.72 15.11
C ILE A 216 16.00 -19.58 13.64
N THR A 217 14.72 -19.82 13.37
CA THR A 217 14.17 -19.74 12.01
C THR A 217 13.22 -18.56 11.90
N ASN A 218 13.46 -17.67 10.93
CA ASN A 218 12.54 -16.60 10.58
C ASN A 218 11.74 -16.97 9.33
N HIS A 219 10.41 -16.97 9.44
CA HIS A 219 9.52 -17.18 8.29
C HIS A 219 9.03 -15.86 7.68
N GLY A 220 9.18 -14.73 8.38
CA GLY A 220 8.89 -13.41 7.86
C GLY A 220 9.98 -12.97 6.89
N GLY A 221 9.58 -12.55 5.69
CA GLY A 221 10.49 -11.98 4.71
C GLY A 221 9.89 -10.75 4.03
N PHE A 222 10.71 -10.07 3.27
CA PHE A 222 10.25 -9.01 2.38
C PHE A 222 11.15 -8.86 1.16
N PHE A 223 10.54 -8.44 0.07
CA PHE A 223 11.26 -7.92 -1.08
C PHE A 223 11.41 -6.42 -0.91
N ARG A 224 12.61 -5.88 -1.09
CA ARG A 224 12.87 -4.44 -1.10
C ARG A 224 13.51 -4.07 -2.42
N TYR A 225 12.78 -3.26 -3.19
CA TYR A 225 13.17 -2.85 -4.53
C TYR A 225 13.36 -1.34 -4.61
N LYS A 226 14.35 -0.92 -5.39
CA LYS A 226 14.43 0.43 -5.97
C LYS A 226 14.26 0.32 -7.48
N ILE A 227 13.98 1.44 -8.15
CA ILE A 227 13.94 1.49 -9.61
C ILE A 227 15.20 2.16 -10.15
N ALA A 228 15.79 1.56 -11.18
CA ALA A 228 16.99 2.04 -11.83
C ALA A 228 16.81 3.45 -12.39
N ASN A 229 17.87 4.24 -12.27
CA ASN A 229 17.96 5.61 -12.77
C ASN A 229 19.43 6.04 -12.84
N ASP A 230 19.70 7.32 -13.12
CA ASP A 230 21.06 7.86 -13.23
C ASP A 230 21.95 7.59 -12.01
N THR A 231 21.34 7.46 -10.82
CA THR A 231 22.04 7.23 -9.55
C THR A 231 22.13 5.74 -9.19
N TYR A 232 21.07 4.96 -9.45
CA TYR A 232 20.97 3.56 -9.04
C TYR A 232 21.04 2.63 -10.26
N LYS A 233 22.15 1.88 -10.36
CA LYS A 233 22.34 0.88 -11.43
C LYS A 233 21.55 -0.40 -11.12
N PRO A 234 21.03 -1.11 -12.13
CA PRO A 234 20.28 -2.36 -11.93
C PRO A 234 21.09 -3.45 -11.23
N GLY A 235 20.41 -4.28 -10.44
CA GLY A 235 21.03 -5.40 -9.71
C GLY A 235 21.16 -5.15 -8.20
N ILE A 236 21.91 -6.02 -7.54
CA ILE A 236 22.30 -5.85 -6.14
C ILE A 236 23.49 -4.88 -6.10
N PRO A 237 23.50 -3.85 -5.24
CA PRO A 237 24.57 -2.86 -5.26
C PRO A 237 25.87 -3.42 -4.68
N GLU A 238 26.97 -3.34 -5.43
CA GLU A 238 28.28 -3.94 -5.06
C GLU A 238 28.93 -3.27 -3.83
N ASN A 239 28.82 -1.95 -3.71
CA ASN A 239 29.49 -1.15 -2.67
C ASN A 239 28.57 -0.69 -1.53
N ASP A 240 27.34 -1.21 -1.49
CA ASP A 240 26.35 -0.90 -0.46
C ASP A 240 25.85 -2.22 0.12
N SER A 241 25.97 -2.40 1.43
CA SER A 241 25.52 -3.58 2.14
C SER A 241 24.02 -3.59 2.48
N SER A 242 23.28 -2.50 2.20
CA SER A 242 21.85 -2.42 2.46
C SER A 242 21.06 -3.46 1.65
N LEU A 243 19.98 -3.94 2.25
CA LEU A 243 19.15 -5.01 1.72
C LEU A 243 18.16 -4.46 0.69
N PHE A 244 18.57 -4.30 -0.57
CA PHE A 244 17.66 -3.99 -1.67
C PHE A 244 18.19 -4.52 -3.02
N TYR A 245 17.28 -4.65 -3.98
CA TYR A 245 17.59 -4.93 -5.39
C TYR A 245 17.09 -3.78 -6.28
N VAL A 246 17.90 -3.33 -7.23
CA VAL A 246 17.52 -2.28 -8.17
C VAL A 246 16.93 -2.90 -9.43
N LEU A 247 15.64 -2.69 -9.66
CA LEU A 247 14.92 -3.17 -10.83
C LEU A 247 15.09 -2.21 -12.01
N ASP A 248 15.22 -2.76 -13.21
CA ASP A 248 15.15 -1.99 -14.45
C ASP A 248 13.79 -2.26 -15.11
N LEU A 249 12.91 -1.27 -15.15
CA LEU A 249 11.58 -1.44 -15.74
C LEU A 249 11.61 -1.60 -17.27
N GLN A 250 12.76 -1.39 -17.93
CA GLN A 250 12.95 -1.69 -19.34
C GLN A 250 13.30 -3.16 -19.59
N ASN A 251 13.73 -3.87 -18.55
CA ASN A 251 14.18 -5.26 -18.62
C ASN A 251 13.03 -6.22 -18.24
N GLU A 252 12.64 -7.07 -19.17
CA GLU A 252 11.55 -8.04 -18.96
C GLU A 252 11.79 -9.00 -17.79
N THR A 253 13.03 -9.41 -17.56
CA THR A 253 13.39 -10.29 -16.43
C THR A 253 13.17 -9.58 -15.10
N HIS A 254 13.56 -8.31 -14.99
CA HIS A 254 13.34 -7.52 -13.77
C HIS A 254 11.85 -7.22 -13.54
N VAL A 255 11.08 -6.94 -14.60
CA VAL A 255 9.63 -6.80 -14.50
C VAL A 255 8.99 -8.11 -14.01
N ASN A 256 9.48 -9.26 -14.48
CA ASN A 256 9.04 -10.56 -13.97
C ASN A 256 9.40 -10.78 -12.49
N TYR A 257 10.56 -10.32 -12.01
CA TYR A 257 10.87 -10.36 -10.57
C TYR A 257 9.87 -9.54 -9.73
N LEU A 258 9.49 -8.36 -10.22
CA LEU A 258 8.46 -7.53 -9.57
C LEU A 258 7.09 -8.21 -9.60
N LYS A 259 6.74 -8.87 -10.72
CA LYS A 259 5.49 -9.63 -10.87
C LYS A 259 5.44 -10.80 -9.88
N ASP A 260 6.51 -11.58 -9.80
CA ASP A 260 6.60 -12.72 -8.90
C ASP A 260 6.52 -12.28 -7.43
N ALA A 261 7.20 -11.20 -7.06
CA ALA A 261 7.09 -10.61 -5.72
C ALA A 261 5.67 -10.10 -5.41
N THR A 262 5.01 -9.48 -6.39
CA THR A 262 3.65 -8.94 -6.27
C THR A 262 2.59 -10.05 -6.11
N LEU A 263 2.73 -11.14 -6.87
CA LEU A 263 1.87 -12.32 -6.73
C LEU A 263 2.20 -13.11 -5.45
N SER A 264 3.44 -13.07 -4.99
CA SER A 264 3.91 -13.72 -3.77
C SER A 264 3.35 -13.09 -2.51
N THR A 265 3.38 -11.76 -2.41
CA THR A 265 2.86 -11.04 -1.24
C THR A 265 1.35 -11.26 -1.05
N SER A 266 0.62 -11.63 -2.11
CA SER A 266 -0.83 -11.82 -2.14
C SER A 266 -1.29 -13.28 -2.29
N ALA A 267 -0.37 -14.24 -2.22
CA ALA A 267 -0.69 -15.67 -2.39
C ALA A 267 -1.40 -16.24 -1.15
N PHE A 268 -2.67 -15.88 -0.98
CA PHE A 268 -3.49 -16.26 0.17
C PHE A 268 -3.56 -17.79 0.31
N PRO A 269 -3.11 -18.38 1.44
CA PRO A 269 -3.01 -19.81 1.61
C PRO A 269 -4.32 -20.54 1.31
N ILE A 270 -4.23 -21.71 0.66
CA ILE A 270 -5.35 -22.60 0.28
C ILE A 270 -6.23 -22.01 -0.84
N GLY A 271 -6.61 -20.74 -0.75
CA GLY A 271 -7.44 -20.05 -1.74
C GLY A 271 -6.73 -19.87 -3.08
N LEU A 272 -5.46 -19.44 -3.02
CA LEU A 272 -4.57 -19.19 -4.15
C LEU A 272 -3.33 -20.09 -4.07
N LYS A 273 -2.66 -20.32 -5.20
CA LYS A 273 -1.44 -21.14 -5.23
C LYS A 273 -0.27 -20.38 -4.60
N SER A 274 0.55 -21.07 -3.83
CA SER A 274 1.85 -20.54 -3.37
C SER A 274 2.76 -20.25 -4.57
N ARG A 275 3.74 -19.38 -4.37
CA ARG A 275 4.70 -19.00 -5.42
C ARG A 275 6.08 -19.54 -5.09
N GLU A 276 6.67 -20.31 -5.99
CA GLU A 276 8.10 -20.63 -5.87
C GLU A 276 8.90 -19.39 -6.25
N ILE A 277 9.77 -18.95 -5.37
CA ILE A 277 10.59 -17.75 -5.54
C ILE A 277 12.06 -18.13 -5.42
N LYS A 278 12.87 -17.53 -6.29
CA LYS A 278 14.32 -17.66 -6.33
C LYS A 278 14.94 -16.28 -6.10
N ILE A 279 15.74 -16.17 -5.05
CA ILE A 279 16.45 -14.94 -4.70
C ILE A 279 17.95 -15.22 -4.75
N ALA A 280 18.74 -14.29 -5.27
CA ALA A 280 20.20 -14.41 -5.24
C ALA A 280 20.71 -14.55 -3.80
N HIS A 281 21.68 -15.44 -3.60
CA HIS A 281 22.33 -15.68 -2.31
C HIS A 281 22.82 -14.37 -1.66
N GLU A 282 23.43 -13.48 -2.45
CA GLU A 282 23.95 -12.20 -1.98
C GLU A 282 22.87 -11.30 -1.36
N TYR A 283 21.66 -11.29 -1.91
CA TYR A 283 20.56 -10.52 -1.32
C TYR A 283 20.17 -11.10 0.05
N VAL A 284 20.06 -12.42 0.15
CA VAL A 284 19.69 -13.09 1.42
C VAL A 284 20.78 -12.91 2.48
N ALA A 285 22.05 -12.89 2.08
CA ALA A 285 23.18 -12.68 2.98
C ALA A 285 23.16 -11.30 3.69
N ARG A 286 22.37 -10.33 3.20
CA ARG A 286 22.22 -8.99 3.80
C ARG A 286 21.13 -8.91 4.88
N TYR A 287 20.31 -9.96 5.04
CA TYR A 287 19.26 -10.00 6.06
C TYR A 287 19.75 -9.84 7.51
N PRO A 288 20.86 -10.48 7.96
CA PRO A 288 21.38 -10.30 9.32
C PRO A 288 21.60 -8.84 9.68
N LYS A 289 22.32 -8.11 8.82
CA LYS A 289 22.60 -6.69 9.01
C LYS A 289 21.30 -5.90 9.10
N TYR A 290 20.37 -6.15 8.20
CA TYR A 290 19.07 -5.47 8.24
C TYR A 290 18.32 -5.76 9.54
N LEU A 291 18.17 -7.02 9.96
CA LEU A 291 17.35 -7.40 11.11
C LEU A 291 17.96 -6.96 12.44
N PHE A 292 19.27 -7.16 12.62
CA PHE A 292 19.93 -7.04 13.93
C PHE A 292 20.86 -5.82 14.06
N ASP A 293 21.02 -5.02 12.99
CA ASP A 293 21.96 -3.88 12.91
C ASP A 293 23.43 -4.27 13.20
N ARG A 294 23.72 -5.58 13.14
CA ARG A 294 25.04 -6.19 13.33
C ARG A 294 25.08 -7.55 12.65
N SER A 295 26.27 -7.95 12.22
CA SER A 295 26.54 -9.28 11.66
C SER A 295 27.42 -10.15 12.56
N GLU A 296 27.95 -9.61 13.65
CA GLU A 296 28.76 -10.37 14.62
C GLU A 296 27.87 -11.24 15.51
N GLY A 297 28.22 -12.53 15.61
CA GLY A 297 27.51 -13.50 16.45
C GLY A 297 26.18 -14.01 15.88
N ILE A 298 25.79 -13.57 14.68
CA ILE A 298 24.57 -14.02 14.00
C ILE A 298 24.85 -14.20 12.50
N ARG A 299 24.71 -15.44 12.00
CA ARG A 299 24.95 -15.80 10.59
C ARG A 299 23.73 -16.50 9.98
N VAL A 300 23.33 -16.15 8.77
CA VAL A 300 22.31 -16.95 8.05
C VAL A 300 22.97 -18.24 7.58
N ASP A 301 22.27 -19.34 7.79
CA ASP A 301 22.60 -20.64 7.21
C ASP A 301 22.24 -20.66 5.72
N LEU A 302 23.17 -20.19 4.89
CA LEU A 302 23.06 -20.30 3.45
C LEU A 302 24.00 -21.40 2.97
N GLN A 303 23.43 -22.39 2.27
CA GLN A 303 24.25 -23.33 1.51
C GLN A 303 24.93 -22.57 0.36
N LYS A 304 26.11 -23.05 -0.10
CA LYS A 304 26.91 -22.46 -1.18
C LYS A 304 26.25 -22.59 -2.58
N GLU A 305 24.95 -22.35 -2.67
CA GLU A 305 24.22 -22.22 -3.93
C GLU A 305 24.13 -20.74 -4.31
N ASP A 306 24.13 -20.43 -5.61
CA ASP A 306 24.02 -19.05 -6.10
C ASP A 306 22.63 -18.44 -5.82
N THR A 307 21.61 -19.28 -5.57
CA THR A 307 20.23 -18.86 -5.36
C THR A 307 19.56 -19.57 -4.19
N TYR A 308 18.85 -18.82 -3.36
CA TYR A 308 17.94 -19.33 -2.35
C TYR A 308 16.52 -19.48 -2.91
N THR A 309 16.02 -20.72 -2.96
CA THR A 309 14.67 -21.05 -3.44
C THR A 309 13.72 -21.36 -2.27
N PHE A 310 12.50 -20.82 -2.31
CA PHE A 310 11.46 -21.08 -1.30
C PHE A 310 10.04 -20.95 -1.86
N ASN A 311 9.09 -21.59 -1.19
CA ASN A 311 7.67 -21.35 -1.43
C ASN A 311 7.19 -20.15 -0.60
N SER A 312 6.71 -19.12 -1.28
CA SER A 312 6.09 -17.93 -0.72
C SER A 312 4.57 -18.08 -0.64
N VAL A 313 4.02 -17.62 0.48
CA VAL A 313 2.59 -17.30 0.63
C VAL A 313 2.42 -15.86 1.08
N ASP A 314 1.16 -15.43 1.18
CA ASP A 314 0.76 -14.08 1.55
C ASP A 314 1.55 -13.52 2.76
N GLY A 315 2.09 -12.31 2.60
CA GLY A 315 2.87 -11.63 3.63
C GLY A 315 2.04 -11.25 4.86
N GLY A 316 0.74 -11.02 4.69
CA GLY A 316 -0.22 -10.69 5.74
C GLY A 316 -0.56 -11.83 6.70
N LEU A 317 0.00 -13.03 6.46
CA LEU A 317 0.00 -14.11 7.45
C LEU A 317 0.88 -13.76 8.66
N ILE A 318 2.05 -13.15 8.41
CA ILE A 318 3.04 -12.78 9.44
C ILE A 318 2.99 -11.28 9.73
N ASN A 319 3.06 -10.45 8.70
CA ASN A 319 3.07 -8.99 8.82
C ASN A 319 2.07 -8.38 7.84
N ASN A 320 0.86 -8.12 8.34
CA ASN A 320 -0.23 -7.53 7.56
C ASN A 320 -0.18 -6.00 7.47
N GLU A 321 0.55 -5.34 8.37
CA GLU A 321 0.60 -3.89 8.52
C GLU A 321 2.07 -3.46 8.60
N PRO A 322 2.84 -3.41 7.48
CA PRO A 322 4.30 -3.28 7.51
C PRO A 322 4.79 -1.86 7.82
N PHE A 323 4.17 -1.16 8.77
CA PHE A 323 4.51 0.22 9.14
C PHE A 323 5.88 0.29 9.83
N GLY A 324 6.24 -0.70 10.64
CA GLY A 324 7.51 -0.74 11.34
C GLY A 324 8.69 -0.91 10.37
N ILE A 325 8.54 -1.78 9.35
CA ILE A 325 9.53 -1.91 8.26
C ILE A 325 9.66 -0.59 7.50
N CYS A 326 8.53 0.05 7.17
CA CYS A 326 8.51 1.35 6.49
C CYS A 326 9.32 2.40 7.26
N MET A 327 9.11 2.48 8.58
CA MET A 327 9.81 3.41 9.46
C MET A 327 11.30 3.10 9.55
N LYS A 328 11.66 1.82 9.70
CA LYS A 328 13.06 1.38 9.76
C LYS A 328 13.82 1.77 8.49
N VAL A 329 13.24 1.53 7.32
CA VAL A 329 13.82 1.93 6.03
C VAL A 329 13.91 3.46 5.89
N LEU A 330 12.91 4.22 6.36
CA LEU A 330 12.97 5.68 6.33
C LEU A 330 14.16 6.22 7.14
N ILE A 331 14.37 5.68 8.35
CA ILE A 331 15.45 6.09 9.26
C ILE A 331 16.80 5.68 8.69
N GLU A 332 16.93 4.45 8.18
CA GLU A 332 18.16 3.96 7.52
C GLU A 332 18.63 4.94 6.43
N LYS A 333 17.69 5.54 5.70
CA LYS A 333 17.97 6.47 4.60
C LYS A 333 18.19 7.92 5.05
N ASN A 334 17.71 8.29 6.23
CA ASN A 334 17.68 9.66 6.71
C ASN A 334 17.96 9.68 8.23
N GLU A 335 19.23 9.57 8.62
CA GLU A 335 19.63 9.42 10.03
C GLU A 335 19.11 10.55 10.93
N THR A 336 19.03 11.79 10.43
CA THR A 336 18.59 12.98 11.18
C THR A 336 17.07 13.21 11.15
N ILE A 337 16.29 12.37 10.44
CA ILE A 337 14.87 12.65 10.13
C ILE A 337 13.99 12.84 11.36
N ARG A 338 14.36 12.20 12.47
CA ARG A 338 13.66 12.30 13.76
C ARG A 338 13.89 13.65 14.42
N ASP A 339 15.13 14.11 14.46
CA ASP A 339 15.51 15.41 15.03
C ASP A 339 14.92 16.55 14.20
N ASP A 340 14.95 16.36 12.89
CA ASP A 340 14.40 17.27 11.89
C ASP A 340 12.88 17.37 11.90
N ASP A 341 12.19 16.35 12.43
CA ASP A 341 10.73 16.21 12.48
C ASP A 341 10.07 16.42 11.09
N ASN A 342 10.81 16.12 10.02
CA ASN A 342 10.45 16.46 8.65
C ASN A 342 9.93 15.24 7.86
N TYR A 343 9.00 14.51 8.46
CA TYR A 343 8.42 13.33 7.83
C TYR A 343 7.00 13.05 8.29
N ALA A 344 6.32 12.18 7.54
CA ALA A 344 5.08 11.55 7.95
C ALA A 344 4.99 10.11 7.43
N ILE A 345 4.28 9.28 8.19
CA ILE A 345 3.90 7.92 7.85
C ILE A 345 2.39 7.90 7.69
N ILE A 346 1.93 7.47 6.51
CA ILE A 346 0.52 7.27 6.18
C ILE A 346 0.27 5.77 6.16
N MET A 347 -0.52 5.28 7.10
CA MET A 347 -1.08 3.93 7.06
C MET A 347 -2.42 3.96 6.34
N VAL A 348 -2.56 3.15 5.30
CA VAL A 348 -3.85 2.90 4.65
C VAL A 348 -4.29 1.49 5.02
N ASP A 349 -5.38 1.39 5.78
CA ASP A 349 -5.87 0.11 6.29
C ASP A 349 -7.37 -0.02 6.04
N PRO A 350 -7.80 -0.92 5.14
CA PRO A 350 -9.21 -1.23 4.93
C PRO A 350 -9.87 -1.94 6.12
N PHE A 351 -9.11 -2.62 6.98
CA PHE A 351 -9.61 -3.37 8.13
C PHE A 351 -8.77 -3.09 9.39
N PRO A 352 -8.72 -1.83 9.85
CA PRO A 352 -7.92 -1.49 11.02
C PRO A 352 -8.38 -2.29 12.23
N ASN A 353 -7.43 -2.83 12.99
CA ASN A 353 -7.74 -3.57 14.20
C ASN A 353 -8.50 -2.68 15.19
N GLN A 354 -9.77 -3.02 15.44
CA GLN A 354 -10.65 -2.37 16.41
C GLN A 354 -11.02 -3.35 17.53
N ASP A 355 -10.02 -4.06 18.08
CA ASP A 355 -10.14 -5.03 19.20
C ASP A 355 -10.49 -4.33 20.54
N HIS A 356 -11.43 -3.38 20.51
CA HIS A 356 -12.07 -2.79 21.69
C HIS A 356 -13.35 -3.54 22.08
N GLY A 357 -13.84 -4.43 21.21
CA GLY A 357 -14.93 -5.33 21.54
C GLY A 357 -14.41 -6.49 22.38
N ALA A 358 -15.01 -6.73 23.54
CA ALA A 358 -14.91 -8.04 24.15
C ALA A 358 -15.56 -9.03 23.19
N ASP A 359 -14.77 -9.72 22.36
CA ASP A 359 -15.21 -10.95 21.71
C ASP A 359 -15.94 -11.76 22.78
N ALA A 360 -17.22 -12.07 22.57
CA ALA A 360 -17.98 -12.85 23.54
C ALA A 360 -17.17 -14.12 23.83
N PHE A 361 -16.78 -14.32 25.10
CA PHE A 361 -15.94 -15.43 25.50
C PHE A 361 -16.50 -16.74 24.93
N ASP A 362 -15.81 -17.31 23.93
CA ASP A 362 -16.26 -18.55 23.31
C ASP A 362 -16.02 -19.68 24.32
N THR A 363 -17.10 -20.18 24.90
CA THR A 363 -17.05 -21.25 25.91
C THR A 363 -16.72 -22.62 25.29
N LYS A 364 -16.66 -22.74 23.96
CA LYS A 364 -16.34 -23.99 23.28
C LYS A 364 -14.88 -24.38 23.48
N ARG A 365 -14.68 -25.54 24.10
CA ARG A 365 -13.35 -26.11 24.40
C ARG A 365 -13.04 -27.36 23.58
N ASP A 366 -13.76 -27.59 22.48
CA ASP A 366 -13.46 -28.72 21.60
C ASP A 366 -12.13 -28.49 20.85
N ILE A 367 -11.50 -29.59 20.44
CA ILE A 367 -10.18 -29.57 19.79
C ILE A 367 -10.14 -28.64 18.58
N ILE A 368 -11.23 -28.54 17.81
CA ILE A 368 -11.29 -27.68 16.62
C ILE A 368 -11.31 -26.21 17.03
N SER A 369 -12.12 -25.87 18.04
CA SER A 369 -12.19 -24.51 18.59
C SER A 369 -10.86 -24.08 19.22
N ILE A 370 -10.19 -24.96 19.97
CA ILE A 370 -8.86 -24.71 20.55
C ILE A 370 -7.80 -24.55 19.45
N ALA A 371 -7.79 -25.39 18.41
CA ALA A 371 -6.85 -25.28 17.30
C ALA A 371 -7.03 -23.95 16.52
N LYS A 372 -8.27 -23.52 16.30
CA LYS A 372 -8.58 -22.20 15.70
C LYS A 372 -8.10 -21.05 16.60
N GLY A 373 -8.39 -21.13 17.90
CA GLY A 373 -7.94 -20.14 18.88
C GLY A 373 -6.42 -20.03 18.94
N MET A 374 -5.70 -21.16 18.96
CA MET A 374 -4.24 -21.21 18.91
C MET A 374 -3.70 -20.58 17.63
N PHE A 375 -4.29 -20.89 16.46
CA PHE A 375 -3.88 -20.27 15.19
C PHE A 375 -4.12 -18.75 15.19
N LYS A 376 -5.28 -18.28 15.68
CA LYS A 376 -5.57 -16.83 15.85
C LYS A 376 -4.55 -16.18 16.79
N ALA A 377 -4.27 -16.80 17.93
CA ALA A 377 -3.33 -16.30 18.93
C ALA A 377 -1.89 -16.23 18.38
N LEU A 378 -1.40 -17.27 17.70
CA LEU A 378 -0.08 -17.28 17.06
C LEU A 378 0.02 -16.18 16.00
N ARG A 379 -1.00 -16.03 15.15
CA ARG A 379 -1.04 -14.98 14.14
C ARG A 379 -0.98 -13.58 14.80
N ASN A 380 -1.81 -13.33 15.81
CA ASN A 380 -1.85 -12.05 16.51
C ASN A 380 -0.52 -11.75 17.25
N GLN A 381 0.10 -12.75 17.89
CA GLN A 381 1.38 -12.60 18.57
C GLN A 381 2.52 -12.25 17.60
N VAL A 382 2.53 -12.88 16.42
CA VAL A 382 3.51 -12.58 15.37
C VAL A 382 3.31 -11.16 14.83
N MET A 383 2.07 -10.70 14.66
CA MET A 383 1.79 -9.31 14.28
C MET A 383 2.22 -8.28 15.33
N PHE A 384 2.19 -8.62 16.63
CA PHE A 384 2.65 -7.73 17.69
C PHE A 384 4.18 -7.59 17.72
N ASN A 385 4.91 -8.68 17.45
CA ASN A 385 6.38 -8.73 17.48
C ASN A 385 7.04 -8.20 16.20
N GLN A 386 6.42 -7.25 15.49
CA GLN A 386 6.96 -6.72 14.24
C GLN A 386 8.19 -5.84 14.44
N ASP A 387 9.16 -5.98 13.52
CA ASP A 387 10.30 -5.08 13.38
C ASP A 387 9.82 -3.64 13.20
N GLY A 388 10.43 -2.69 13.92
CA GLY A 388 10.12 -1.26 13.78
C GLY A 388 9.08 -0.73 14.78
N ILE A 389 8.52 -1.57 15.66
CA ILE A 389 7.46 -1.14 16.60
C ILE A 389 7.97 -0.16 17.66
N LEU A 390 9.20 -0.35 18.17
CA LEU A 390 9.81 0.57 19.14
C LEU A 390 10.07 1.93 18.49
N GLU A 391 10.54 1.91 17.25
CA GLU A 391 10.77 3.08 16.42
C GLU A 391 9.47 3.83 16.18
N ALA A 392 8.35 3.11 16.00
CA ALA A 392 7.04 3.72 15.89
C ALA A 392 6.54 4.32 17.21
N LEU A 393 6.91 3.79 18.38
CA LEU A 393 6.49 4.35 19.67
C LEU A 393 7.18 5.68 20.01
N SER A 394 8.40 5.91 19.52
CA SER A 394 9.20 7.11 19.81
C SER A 394 8.87 8.35 18.96
N LEU A 395 7.78 8.34 18.19
CA LEU A 395 7.50 9.38 17.19
C LEU A 395 6.83 10.64 17.79
N SER A 396 7.14 11.80 17.21
CA SER A 396 6.58 13.12 17.55
C SER A 396 5.11 13.26 17.17
N ASN A 397 4.47 14.32 17.66
CA ASN A 397 3.07 14.63 17.33
C ASN A 397 2.88 14.86 15.81
N ARG A 398 1.80 14.31 15.24
CA ARG A 398 1.43 14.44 13.81
C ARG A 398 2.54 13.98 12.83
N THR A 399 3.13 12.83 13.11
CA THR A 399 3.97 12.06 12.16
C THR A 399 3.33 10.74 11.74
N LYS A 400 2.32 10.26 12.46
CA LYS A 400 1.56 9.05 12.13
C LYS A 400 0.13 9.40 11.76
N PHE A 401 -0.30 8.85 10.64
CA PHE A 401 -1.62 9.09 10.09
C PHE A 401 -2.24 7.78 9.63
N LEU A 402 -3.56 7.65 9.83
CA LEU A 402 -4.34 6.49 9.39
C LEU A 402 -5.45 6.94 8.46
N VAL A 403 -5.52 6.31 7.29
CA VAL A 403 -6.65 6.37 6.37
C VAL A 403 -7.42 5.05 6.51
N GLU A 404 -8.57 5.13 7.16
CA GLU A 404 -9.49 4.00 7.37
C GLU A 404 -10.83 4.27 6.66
N PRO A 405 -11.56 3.22 6.24
CA PRO A 405 -12.89 3.35 5.67
C PRO A 405 -13.84 4.08 6.62
N LYS A 406 -14.46 5.14 6.09
CA LYS A 406 -15.53 5.88 6.74
C LYS A 406 -16.58 6.21 5.71
N ARG A 407 -17.73 5.56 5.81
CA ARG A 407 -18.94 5.86 5.04
C ARG A 407 -19.92 6.60 5.94
N LYS A 408 -20.63 7.55 5.35
CA LYS A 408 -21.78 8.19 5.99
C LYS A 408 -23.00 8.02 5.12
N GLN A 409 -24.16 7.98 5.77
CA GLN A 409 -25.44 7.93 5.11
C GLN A 409 -26.34 9.07 5.62
N PRO A 410 -27.24 9.58 4.76
CA PRO A 410 -28.21 10.59 5.18
C PRO A 410 -29.19 9.99 6.20
N SER A 411 -29.43 10.73 7.27
CA SER A 411 -30.41 10.44 8.31
C SER A 411 -31.09 11.76 8.71
N GLY A 412 -32.22 12.07 8.07
CA GLY A 412 -32.84 13.40 8.15
C GLY A 412 -31.90 14.47 7.59
N ASN A 413 -31.71 15.56 8.33
CA ASN A 413 -30.79 16.65 7.96
C ASN A 413 -29.33 16.40 8.36
N GLN A 414 -28.99 15.21 8.86
CA GLN A 414 -27.64 14.88 9.33
C GLN A 414 -27.04 13.70 8.57
N TRP A 415 -25.71 13.66 8.54
CA TRP A 415 -24.94 12.54 8.01
C TRP A 415 -24.39 11.72 9.17
N ILE A 416 -24.91 10.51 9.34
CA ILE A 416 -24.47 9.59 10.40
C ILE A 416 -23.46 8.59 9.86
N ARG A 417 -22.51 8.16 10.70
CA ARG A 417 -21.55 7.11 10.34
C ARG A 417 -22.30 5.79 10.14
N SER A 418 -22.03 5.13 9.03
CA SER A 418 -22.56 3.79 8.76
C SER A 418 -21.86 2.74 9.63
N LYS A 419 -22.55 1.65 9.94
CA LYS A 419 -21.95 0.53 10.70
C LYS A 419 -21.01 -0.32 9.85
N LYS A 420 -21.27 -0.36 8.53
CA LYS A 420 -20.56 -1.16 7.54
C LYS A 420 -20.09 -0.24 6.43
N ASP A 421 -18.79 -0.08 6.37
CA ASP A 421 -18.16 0.90 5.47
C ASP A 421 -17.89 0.29 4.09
N LEU A 422 -17.32 -0.93 4.03
CA LEU A 422 -16.88 -1.58 2.78
C LEU A 422 -17.83 -2.65 2.27
N ALA A 423 -18.07 -2.66 0.96
CA ALA A 423 -18.87 -3.68 0.28
C ALA A 423 -18.07 -4.97 0.01
N SER A 424 -16.73 -4.92 -0.08
CA SER A 424 -15.88 -6.10 -0.25
C SER A 424 -15.55 -6.82 1.07
N ALA A 425 -15.98 -6.28 2.22
CA ALA A 425 -15.77 -6.87 3.56
C ALA A 425 -16.30 -8.31 3.77
N PRO A 426 -17.42 -8.73 3.14
CA PRO A 426 -17.92 -10.10 3.29
C PRO A 426 -16.86 -11.16 3.00
N LEU A 427 -17.05 -12.35 3.57
CA LEU A 427 -16.16 -13.50 3.40
C LEU A 427 -14.70 -13.19 3.79
N SER A 428 -14.51 -12.39 4.84
CA SER A 428 -13.18 -11.96 5.30
C SER A 428 -12.39 -11.19 4.22
N GLY A 429 -13.07 -10.29 3.51
CA GLY A 429 -12.46 -9.46 2.47
C GLY A 429 -12.45 -10.09 1.07
N PHE A 430 -13.09 -11.25 0.86
CA PHE A 430 -13.26 -11.87 -0.47
C PHE A 430 -14.54 -11.40 -1.20
N GLY A 431 -15.37 -10.59 -0.57
CA GLY A 431 -16.65 -10.13 -1.11
C GLY A 431 -16.51 -9.44 -2.47
N GLY A 432 -15.42 -8.72 -2.71
CA GLY A 432 -15.17 -8.01 -3.95
C GLY A 432 -15.10 -8.94 -5.17
N PHE A 433 -14.78 -10.24 -5.04
CA PHE A 433 -14.85 -11.16 -6.18
C PHE A 433 -16.29 -11.46 -6.63
N LEU A 434 -17.29 -11.23 -5.78
CA LEU A 434 -18.68 -11.57 -6.08
C LEU A 434 -19.31 -10.67 -7.15
N ASP A 435 -18.96 -9.37 -7.15
CA ASP A 435 -19.56 -8.36 -8.02
C ASP A 435 -18.63 -7.15 -8.22
N GLU A 436 -18.62 -6.58 -9.42
CA GLU A 436 -17.84 -5.38 -9.74
C GLU A 436 -18.25 -4.17 -8.89
N SER A 437 -19.56 -4.02 -8.62
CA SER A 437 -20.10 -2.87 -7.89
C SER A 437 -19.56 -2.76 -6.46
N PHE A 438 -19.09 -3.86 -5.86
CA PHE A 438 -18.48 -3.85 -4.53
C PHE A 438 -17.11 -3.18 -4.57
N ARG A 439 -16.33 -3.50 -5.59
CA ARG A 439 -14.97 -2.98 -5.79
C ARG A 439 -15.02 -1.54 -6.25
N GLU A 440 -15.96 -1.21 -7.14
CA GLU A 440 -16.22 0.16 -7.57
C GLU A 440 -16.62 1.05 -6.37
N HIS A 441 -17.58 0.61 -5.55
CA HIS A 441 -17.95 1.29 -4.32
C HIS A 441 -16.74 1.55 -3.42
N ASP A 442 -15.96 0.51 -3.12
CA ASP A 442 -14.84 0.61 -2.19
C ASP A 442 -13.73 1.53 -2.74
N PHE A 443 -13.45 1.50 -4.05
CA PHE A 443 -12.52 2.40 -4.71
C PHE A 443 -12.94 3.87 -4.58
N HIS A 444 -14.20 4.20 -4.90
CA HIS A 444 -14.69 5.57 -4.78
C HIS A 444 -14.78 6.02 -3.30
N LEU A 445 -15.07 5.11 -2.38
CA LEU A 445 -15.01 5.40 -0.94
C LEU A 445 -13.58 5.73 -0.51
N GLY A 446 -12.59 5.01 -1.02
CA GLY A 446 -11.16 5.28 -0.84
C GLY A 446 -10.80 6.69 -1.30
N ARG A 447 -11.19 7.07 -2.54
CA ARG A 447 -10.98 8.43 -3.05
C ARG A 447 -11.63 9.49 -2.15
N LYS A 448 -12.88 9.28 -1.74
CA LYS A 448 -13.60 10.21 -0.84
C LYS A 448 -12.93 10.35 0.53
N ASN A 449 -12.45 9.24 1.08
CA ASN A 449 -11.77 9.22 2.37
C ASN A 449 -10.41 9.92 2.29
N CYS A 450 -9.65 9.71 1.20
CA CYS A 450 -8.40 10.44 0.96
C CYS A 450 -8.62 11.95 0.79
N GLN A 451 -9.66 12.38 0.06
CA GLN A 451 -10.03 13.80 -0.01
C GLN A 451 -10.24 14.40 1.38
N SER A 452 -11.00 13.71 2.23
CA SER A 452 -11.26 14.16 3.59
C SER A 452 -9.99 14.14 4.44
N PHE A 453 -9.14 13.13 4.25
CA PHE A 453 -7.86 12.97 4.92
C PHE A 453 -6.91 14.13 4.64
N LEU A 454 -6.70 14.49 3.37
CA LEU A 454 -5.83 15.59 2.97
C LEU A 454 -6.33 16.94 3.50
N ARG A 455 -7.64 17.17 3.50
CA ARG A 455 -8.24 18.45 3.91
C ARG A 455 -8.29 18.66 5.42
N TYR A 456 -8.39 17.60 6.22
CA TYR A 456 -8.75 17.73 7.64
C TYR A 456 -7.90 16.89 8.61
N TYR A 457 -6.94 16.11 8.12
CA TYR A 457 -6.17 15.19 8.96
C TYR A 457 -4.68 15.21 8.65
N PHE A 458 -4.26 15.19 7.38
CA PHE A 458 -2.86 15.12 6.97
C PHE A 458 -2.17 16.48 7.04
N SER A 459 -1.83 16.92 8.26
CA SER A 459 -1.38 18.28 8.54
C SER A 459 -0.39 18.35 9.68
N ILE A 460 0.27 19.50 9.78
CA ILE A 460 1.12 19.91 10.90
C ILE A 460 0.48 21.09 11.63
N GLU A 461 0.91 21.36 12.86
CA GLU A 461 0.52 22.59 13.56
C GLU A 461 1.16 23.81 12.90
N ASN A 462 0.43 24.92 12.78
CA ASN A 462 0.90 26.13 12.10
C ASN A 462 2.22 26.66 12.67
N LYS A 463 2.40 26.59 14.00
CA LYS A 463 3.65 26.98 14.68
C LYS A 463 4.89 26.17 14.25
N ASN A 464 4.69 24.99 13.65
CA ASN A 464 5.76 24.09 13.24
C ASN A 464 6.07 24.14 11.74
N ILE A 465 5.40 25.00 10.95
CA ILE A 465 5.55 25.10 9.49
C ILE A 465 7.03 25.29 9.10
N LYS A 466 7.65 26.37 9.58
CA LYS A 466 9.05 26.67 9.25
C LYS A 466 10.02 25.56 9.66
N LYS A 467 9.82 24.98 10.85
CA LYS A 467 10.66 23.90 11.38
C LYS A 467 10.58 22.66 10.48
N ARG A 468 9.36 22.22 10.16
CA ARG A 468 9.12 20.97 9.46
C ARG A 468 9.35 21.11 7.98
N PHE A 469 8.82 22.14 7.31
CA PHE A 469 9.02 22.33 5.86
C PHE A 469 10.33 23.02 5.49
N GLY A 470 11.07 23.58 6.46
CA GLY A 470 12.28 24.36 6.20
C GLY A 470 12.01 25.76 5.63
N SER A 471 10.75 26.12 5.38
CA SER A 471 10.32 27.42 4.87
C SER A 471 8.98 27.83 5.45
N ASP A 472 8.73 29.14 5.53
CA ASP A 472 7.41 29.69 5.81
C ASP A 472 6.48 29.53 4.58
N VAL A 473 5.17 29.61 4.81
CA VAL A 473 4.14 29.70 3.76
C VAL A 473 3.53 31.11 3.78
N THR A 474 2.93 31.51 2.68
CA THR A 474 2.27 32.82 2.52
C THR A 474 0.98 32.93 3.35
N GLU A 475 0.54 34.15 3.62
CA GLU A 475 -0.73 34.38 4.32
C GLU A 475 -1.92 33.89 3.50
N GLU A 476 -1.88 34.04 2.18
CA GLU A 476 -2.93 33.55 1.27
C GLU A 476 -3.00 32.02 1.27
N ALA A 477 -1.86 31.33 1.41
CA ALA A 477 -1.84 29.89 1.56
C ALA A 477 -2.45 29.48 2.91
N LEU A 478 -2.11 30.19 3.99
CA LEU A 478 -2.70 29.96 5.31
C LEU A 478 -4.21 30.14 5.28
N GLN A 479 -4.71 31.22 4.68
CA GLN A 479 -6.15 31.50 4.55
C GLN A 479 -6.86 30.42 3.75
N ARG A 480 -6.28 30.00 2.62
CA ARG A 480 -6.88 29.01 1.73
C ARG A 480 -6.95 27.60 2.35
N PHE A 481 -5.86 27.16 2.98
CA PHE A 481 -5.66 25.75 3.30
C PHE A 481 -5.66 25.41 4.78
N SER A 482 -5.47 26.38 5.68
CA SER A 482 -5.46 26.06 7.11
C SER A 482 -6.85 25.67 7.60
N PHE A 483 -6.89 24.86 8.65
CA PHE A 483 -8.12 24.42 9.28
C PHE A 483 -7.99 24.30 10.80
N SER A 484 -9.13 24.23 11.49
CA SER A 484 -9.21 24.08 12.93
C SER A 484 -9.43 22.63 13.34
N ALA A 485 -9.11 22.28 14.60
CA ALA A 485 -9.56 21.02 15.17
C ALA A 485 -11.08 20.92 15.09
N LYS A 486 -11.62 19.70 14.95
CA LYS A 486 -13.08 19.47 14.89
C LYS A 486 -13.88 20.07 16.05
N GLU A 487 -13.23 20.31 17.19
CA GLU A 487 -13.84 20.78 18.44
C GLU A 487 -13.70 22.30 18.65
N ASP A 488 -13.03 23.00 17.73
CA ASP A 488 -12.84 24.44 17.84
C ASP A 488 -14.00 25.22 17.21
N GLU A 489 -14.94 25.66 18.06
CA GLU A 489 -16.06 26.52 17.69
C GLU A 489 -15.64 27.90 17.16
N SER A 490 -14.45 28.39 17.56
CA SER A 490 -13.90 29.66 17.09
C SER A 490 -13.40 29.59 15.64
N LYS A 491 -13.27 28.37 15.09
CA LYS A 491 -12.67 28.09 13.78
C LYS A 491 -11.28 28.69 13.61
N THR A 492 -10.50 28.84 14.69
CA THR A 492 -9.16 29.41 14.59
C THR A 492 -8.24 28.42 13.86
N PRO A 493 -7.67 28.77 12.69
CA PRO A 493 -6.80 27.87 11.96
C PRO A 493 -5.56 27.54 12.79
N THR A 494 -5.43 26.27 13.17
CA THR A 494 -4.32 25.76 13.98
C THR A 494 -3.45 24.77 13.23
N TYR A 495 -3.94 24.25 12.11
CA TYR A 495 -3.26 23.25 11.30
C TYR A 495 -3.17 23.63 9.83
N PHE A 496 -2.07 23.21 9.21
CA PHE A 496 -1.80 23.42 7.79
C PHE A 496 -1.48 22.08 7.12
N PRO A 497 -2.11 21.75 5.97
CA PRO A 497 -1.95 20.45 5.34
C PRO A 497 -0.52 20.24 4.81
N ILE A 498 -0.02 19.01 4.95
CA ILE A 498 1.29 18.61 4.39
C ILE A 498 1.20 18.57 2.85
N ILE A 499 0.12 17.98 2.33
CA ILE A 499 -0.24 18.01 0.91
C ILE A 499 -1.53 18.83 0.78
N PRO A 500 -1.48 20.08 0.28
CA PRO A 500 -2.66 20.90 0.05
C PRO A 500 -3.48 20.38 -1.13
N ASP A 501 -4.79 20.24 -0.95
CA ASP A 501 -5.71 19.86 -2.03
C ASP A 501 -6.06 21.09 -2.88
N MET A 502 -5.45 21.22 -4.06
CA MET A 502 -5.63 22.36 -4.97
C MET A 502 -7.09 22.61 -5.40
N ARG A 503 -7.99 21.66 -5.19
CA ARG A 503 -9.41 21.80 -5.50
C ARG A 503 -10.17 22.62 -4.44
N ALA A 504 -9.54 22.93 -3.30
CA ALA A 504 -10.12 23.78 -2.26
C ALA A 504 -9.84 25.27 -2.49
N LEU A 505 -10.82 26.13 -2.19
CA LEU A 505 -10.72 27.59 -2.23
C LEU A 505 -10.66 28.20 -0.83
N ASP A 506 -11.40 27.63 0.12
CA ASP A 506 -11.35 27.96 1.54
C ASP A 506 -11.79 26.73 2.36
N ILE A 507 -10.85 26.12 3.08
CA ILE A 507 -11.12 24.90 3.86
C ILE A 507 -12.04 25.18 5.07
N ILE A 508 -11.90 26.32 5.75
CA ILE A 508 -12.67 26.67 6.95
C ILE A 508 -14.14 26.88 6.60
N ASN A 509 -14.39 27.56 5.48
CA ASN A 509 -15.73 27.85 4.99
C ASN A 509 -16.29 26.75 4.07
N LYS A 510 -15.49 25.71 3.78
CA LYS A 510 -15.84 24.58 2.90
C LYS A 510 -16.19 25.02 1.48
N GLU A 511 -15.46 25.99 0.96
CA GLU A 511 -15.57 26.46 -0.40
C GLU A 511 -14.58 25.67 -1.29
N PHE A 512 -15.10 25.09 -2.38
CA PHE A 512 -14.33 24.25 -3.29
C PHE A 512 -14.55 24.71 -4.73
N ASP A 513 -13.55 24.49 -5.59
CA ASP A 513 -13.54 24.96 -6.97
C ASP A 513 -14.36 24.03 -7.89
N THR A 514 -15.68 24.10 -7.75
CA THR A 514 -16.63 23.35 -8.58
C THR A 514 -16.64 23.83 -10.04
N LYS A 515 -16.17 25.05 -10.31
CA LYS A 515 -16.10 25.60 -11.66
C LYS A 515 -15.08 24.84 -12.51
N ASN A 516 -13.90 24.58 -11.97
CA ASN A 516 -12.83 23.90 -12.72
C ASN A 516 -12.86 22.37 -12.51
N TYR A 517 -13.24 21.90 -11.33
CA TYR A 517 -13.16 20.48 -10.96
C TYR A 517 -14.51 19.78 -10.83
N GLY A 518 -15.65 20.45 -11.06
CA GLY A 518 -16.97 19.82 -11.01
C GLY A 518 -17.21 19.03 -9.71
N GLU A 519 -17.59 17.76 -9.84
CA GLU A 519 -17.83 16.86 -8.71
C GLU A 519 -16.55 16.45 -7.96
N ASP A 520 -15.37 16.47 -8.59
CA ASP A 520 -14.11 16.15 -7.92
C ASP A 520 -13.71 17.20 -6.88
N ALA A 521 -14.23 18.44 -7.01
CA ALA A 521 -14.08 19.50 -6.02
C ALA A 521 -14.60 19.06 -4.65
N TYR A 522 -15.66 18.25 -4.61
CA TYR A 522 -16.20 17.67 -3.40
C TYR A 522 -16.92 16.34 -3.71
N LEU A 523 -16.21 15.23 -3.49
CA LEU A 523 -16.74 13.92 -3.80
C LEU A 523 -17.94 13.58 -2.89
N ALA A 524 -18.96 12.94 -3.44
CA ALA A 524 -20.04 12.35 -2.64
C ALA A 524 -19.57 11.04 -1.98
N TYR A 525 -20.30 10.57 -0.98
CA TYR A 525 -20.17 9.17 -0.57
C TYR A 525 -20.78 8.29 -1.66
N PRO A 526 -20.10 7.20 -2.10
CA PRO A 526 -20.65 6.32 -3.11
C PRO A 526 -21.90 5.60 -2.61
N THR A 527 -22.79 5.26 -3.54
CA THR A 527 -23.98 4.45 -3.25
C THR A 527 -23.56 3.07 -2.79
N TYR A 528 -24.08 2.63 -1.64
CA TYR A 528 -23.80 1.30 -1.11
C TYR A 528 -24.53 0.24 -1.95
N PRO A 529 -23.84 -0.77 -2.49
CA PRO A 529 -24.42 -1.71 -3.45
C PRO A 529 -25.39 -2.69 -2.77
N LYS A 530 -26.19 -3.38 -3.60
CA LYS A 530 -27.08 -4.47 -3.20
C LYS A 530 -26.80 -5.70 -4.03
N PHE A 531 -26.97 -6.88 -3.43
CA PHE A 531 -26.59 -8.15 -4.02
C PHE A 531 -27.77 -9.11 -4.11
N ASN A 532 -27.99 -9.66 -5.30
CA ASN A 532 -29.09 -10.58 -5.55
C ASN A 532 -28.62 -12.05 -5.46
N MET A 533 -28.97 -12.71 -4.34
CA MET A 533 -28.64 -14.12 -4.12
C MET A 533 -29.31 -15.09 -5.10
N GLU A 534 -30.47 -14.75 -5.66
CA GLU A 534 -31.15 -15.59 -6.65
C GLU A 534 -30.40 -15.58 -7.99
N SER A 535 -29.97 -14.41 -8.44
CA SER A 535 -29.11 -14.25 -9.62
C SER A 535 -27.78 -14.99 -9.44
N PHE A 536 -27.18 -14.88 -8.24
CA PHE A 536 -25.98 -15.63 -7.89
C PHE A 536 -26.19 -17.15 -7.99
N ASP A 537 -27.27 -17.68 -7.41
CA ASP A 537 -27.58 -19.10 -7.48
C ASP A 537 -27.78 -19.59 -8.93
N LYS A 538 -28.49 -18.79 -9.74
CA LYS A 538 -28.73 -19.12 -11.16
C LYS A 538 -27.42 -19.24 -11.94
N THR A 539 -26.46 -18.36 -11.63
CA THR A 539 -25.20 -18.23 -12.37
C THR A 539 -24.12 -19.19 -11.86
N TYR A 540 -23.87 -19.22 -10.54
CA TYR A 540 -22.66 -19.84 -9.98
C TYR A 540 -22.88 -21.20 -9.34
N LYS A 541 -24.12 -21.65 -9.10
CA LYS A 541 -24.39 -22.94 -8.47
C LYS A 541 -23.75 -24.13 -9.18
N LYS A 542 -23.94 -24.21 -10.50
CA LYS A 542 -23.39 -25.31 -11.31
C LYS A 542 -21.85 -25.20 -11.41
N PRO A 543 -21.24 -24.04 -11.72
CA PRO A 543 -19.79 -23.84 -11.69
C PRO A 543 -19.13 -24.22 -10.36
N ILE A 544 -19.61 -23.70 -9.22
CA ILE A 544 -19.08 -24.01 -7.88
C ILE A 544 -19.13 -25.52 -7.62
N GLN A 545 -20.26 -26.15 -7.91
CA GLN A 545 -20.43 -27.58 -7.75
C GLN A 545 -19.50 -28.40 -8.64
N LYS A 546 -19.27 -27.95 -9.88
CA LYS A 546 -18.33 -28.57 -10.82
C LYS A 546 -16.91 -28.47 -10.28
N ARG A 547 -16.47 -27.27 -9.88
CA ARG A 547 -15.14 -27.01 -9.30
C ARG A 547 -14.86 -27.89 -8.09
N ILE A 548 -15.72 -27.86 -7.08
CA ILE A 548 -15.56 -28.66 -5.86
C ILE A 548 -15.48 -30.16 -6.19
N ARG A 549 -16.33 -30.66 -7.11
CA ARG A 549 -16.29 -32.06 -7.51
C ARG A 549 -14.96 -32.42 -8.18
N THR A 550 -14.42 -31.55 -9.03
CA THR A 550 -13.13 -31.78 -9.69
C THR A 550 -11.99 -31.81 -8.67
N ILE A 551 -12.00 -30.91 -7.67
CA ILE A 551 -11.04 -30.94 -6.56
C ILE A 551 -11.10 -32.26 -5.80
N VAL A 552 -12.31 -32.69 -5.38
CA VAL A 552 -12.49 -33.97 -4.68
C VAL A 552 -12.00 -35.15 -5.53
N LYS A 553 -12.27 -35.13 -6.83
CA LYS A 553 -11.79 -36.16 -7.76
C LYS A 553 -10.26 -36.23 -7.81
N SER A 554 -9.59 -35.08 -7.91
CA SER A 554 -8.13 -35.01 -7.96
C SER A 554 -7.49 -35.40 -6.61
N LEU A 555 -8.03 -34.93 -5.48
CA LEU A 555 -7.54 -35.27 -4.14
C LEU A 555 -7.68 -36.75 -3.80
N THR A 556 -8.83 -37.35 -4.09
CA THR A 556 -9.11 -38.75 -3.73
C THR A 556 -8.52 -39.76 -4.72
N LYS A 557 -8.19 -39.31 -5.94
CA LYS A 557 -7.78 -40.15 -7.08
C LYS A 557 -8.70 -41.38 -7.29
N SER A 558 -9.96 -41.29 -6.87
CA SER A 558 -10.89 -42.43 -6.79
C SER A 558 -12.24 -42.10 -7.41
N LYS A 559 -12.65 -42.92 -8.39
CA LYS A 559 -13.95 -42.83 -9.04
C LYS A 559 -15.10 -43.09 -8.05
N PHE A 560 -14.91 -44.00 -7.10
CA PHE A 560 -15.90 -44.34 -6.08
C PHE A 560 -16.18 -43.15 -5.15
N TYR A 561 -15.15 -42.57 -4.54
CA TYR A 561 -15.31 -41.41 -3.65
C TYR A 561 -15.86 -40.19 -4.38
N THR A 562 -15.44 -39.96 -5.62
CA THR A 562 -15.99 -38.89 -6.47
C THR A 562 -17.49 -39.09 -6.72
N PHE A 563 -17.91 -40.33 -7.01
CA PHE A 563 -19.32 -40.66 -7.24
C PHE A 563 -20.15 -40.52 -5.95
N ALA A 564 -19.65 -41.04 -4.83
CA ALA A 564 -20.29 -40.90 -3.53
C ALA A 564 -20.45 -39.42 -3.13
N PHE A 565 -19.40 -38.60 -3.33
CA PHE A 565 -19.46 -37.17 -3.10
C PHE A 565 -20.50 -36.48 -4.00
N ARG A 566 -20.55 -36.82 -5.29
CA ARG A 566 -21.55 -36.26 -6.22
C ARG A 566 -22.99 -36.53 -5.76
N LEU A 567 -23.29 -37.73 -5.25
CA LEU A 567 -24.62 -38.10 -4.79
C LEU A 567 -24.98 -37.50 -3.42
N LEU A 568 -24.08 -37.59 -2.45
CA LEU A 568 -24.40 -37.35 -1.03
C LEU A 568 -23.80 -36.04 -0.48
N GLY A 569 -22.62 -35.64 -0.96
CA GLY A 569 -21.83 -34.54 -0.41
C GLY A 569 -22.05 -33.21 -1.13
N GLN A 570 -22.00 -33.19 -2.47
CA GLN A 570 -21.95 -31.98 -3.28
C GLN A 570 -23.09 -30.99 -3.00
N ARG A 571 -24.33 -31.48 -2.85
CA ARG A 571 -25.48 -30.63 -2.52
C ARG A 571 -25.36 -30.03 -1.12
N LYS A 572 -24.87 -30.80 -0.14
CA LYS A 572 -24.65 -30.32 1.23
C LYS A 572 -23.52 -29.29 1.27
N THR A 573 -22.40 -29.57 0.60
CA THR A 573 -21.27 -28.62 0.49
C THR A 573 -21.70 -27.32 -0.18
N TYR A 574 -22.45 -27.38 -1.28
CA TYR A 574 -22.97 -26.16 -1.92
C TYR A 574 -23.89 -25.36 -0.99
N ARG A 575 -24.79 -26.03 -0.26
CA ARG A 575 -25.66 -25.35 0.71
C ARG A 575 -24.86 -24.65 1.80
N LEU A 576 -23.76 -25.25 2.27
CA LEU A 576 -22.86 -24.64 3.25
C LEU A 576 -22.17 -23.40 2.67
N VAL A 577 -21.61 -23.49 1.46
CA VAL A 577 -20.99 -22.35 0.76
C VAL A 577 -22.01 -21.22 0.59
N ARG A 578 -23.18 -21.51 0.02
CA ARG A 578 -24.26 -20.54 -0.19
C ARG A 578 -24.68 -19.87 1.12
N LYS A 579 -24.94 -20.65 2.18
CA LYS A 579 -25.34 -20.12 3.49
C LYS A 579 -24.26 -19.22 4.10
N THR A 580 -22.99 -19.55 3.88
CA THR A 580 -21.85 -18.72 4.36
C THR A 580 -21.80 -17.39 3.63
N ILE A 581 -21.98 -17.40 2.29
CA ILE A 581 -22.04 -16.19 1.47
C ILE A 581 -23.23 -15.31 1.87
N GLU A 582 -24.43 -15.88 1.90
CA GLU A 582 -25.68 -15.20 2.26
C GLU A 582 -25.59 -14.57 3.66
N LYS A 583 -25.14 -15.34 4.66
CA LYS A 583 -24.96 -14.84 6.03
C LYS A 583 -23.97 -13.67 6.06
N SER A 584 -22.84 -13.78 5.36
CA SER A 584 -21.82 -12.74 5.38
C SER A 584 -22.27 -11.47 4.64
N LEU A 585 -23.07 -11.59 3.58
CA LEU A 585 -23.67 -10.45 2.89
C LEU A 585 -24.73 -9.75 3.75
N ASP A 586 -25.58 -10.52 4.44
CA ASP A 586 -26.60 -10.02 5.37
C ASP A 586 -25.97 -9.24 6.54
N GLU A 587 -24.93 -9.81 7.16
CA GLU A 587 -24.15 -9.16 8.23
C GLU A 587 -23.47 -7.85 7.80
N ASN A 588 -23.35 -7.60 6.49
CA ASN A 588 -22.78 -6.39 5.90
C ASN A 588 -23.82 -5.51 5.18
N GLU A 589 -25.13 -5.76 5.38
CA GLU A 589 -26.25 -4.96 4.85
C GLU A 589 -26.32 -4.92 3.31
N LEU A 590 -25.79 -5.95 2.63
CA LEU A 590 -25.70 -6.03 1.17
C LEU A 590 -26.87 -6.78 0.51
N LEU A 591 -27.73 -7.47 1.28
CA LEU A 591 -28.92 -8.14 0.75
C LEU A 591 -30.14 -7.22 0.62
#